data_AF-A0A966UV52-F1
#
_entry.id   AF-A0A966UV52-F1
#
_cell.length_a   1.000
_cell.length_b   1.000
_cell.length_c   1.000
_cell.angle_alpha   90.00
_cell.angle_beta   90.00
_cell.angle_gamma   90.00
#
_symmetry.space_group_name_H-M   'P 1'
#
loop_
_entity.id
_entity.type
_entity.pdbx_description
1 polymer ?
#
loop_
_entity_poly.entity_id
_entity_poly.type
_entity_poly.pdbx_seq_one_letter_code
_entity_poly.pdbx_strand_id
1 'polypeptide(L)'
;MKVSKELRLIALLALFAALLSFAKFNHCRNSGWGSPDVYVHMCYSDLSALYGARDINQDVWPYSSVENAVEYPVLTGVVMWATGLLIKDTNGYRAYF
;
A
#
# COMPACT_ATOMS: atom_id res chain seq x y z
N MET A 1 -11.21 -14.20 30.61
CA MET A 1 -9.77 -14.02 30.34
C MET A 1 -9.32 -12.65 30.83
N LYS A 2 -8.26 -12.54 31.64
CA LYS A 2 -7.66 -11.24 32.00
C LYS A 2 -6.57 -10.90 30.99
N VAL A 3 -6.63 -9.71 30.39
CA VAL A 3 -5.57 -9.18 29.51
C VAL A 3 -4.37 -8.76 30.36
N SER A 4 -3.19 -9.31 30.08
CA SER A 4 -1.96 -8.99 30.82
C SER A 4 -1.46 -7.57 30.56
N LYS A 5 -0.58 -7.04 31.42
CA LYS A 5 -0.05 -5.68 31.27
C LYS A 5 0.85 -5.56 30.03
N GLU A 6 1.61 -6.62 29.74
CA GLU A 6 2.49 -6.73 28.59
C GLU A 6 1.69 -6.68 27.29
N LEU A 7 0.59 -7.44 27.21
CA LEU A 7 -0.29 -7.43 26.05
C LEU A 7 -0.92 -6.04 25.82
N ARG A 8 -1.31 -5.34 26.90
CA ARG A 8 -1.81 -3.96 26.78
C ARG A 8 -0.75 -3.02 26.24
N LEU A 9 0.48 -3.13 26.73
CA LEU A 9 1.59 -2.29 26.28
C LEU A 9 1.90 -2.53 24.80
N ILE A 10 1.99 -3.79 24.38
CA ILE A 10 2.22 -4.16 22.98
C ILE A 10 1.08 -3.63 22.09
N ALA A 11 -0.18 -3.80 22.51
CA ALA A 11 -1.33 -3.30 21.75
C ALA A 11 -1.31 -1.77 21.62
N LEU A 12 -0.96 -1.04 22.69
CA LEU A 12 -0.84 0.41 22.66
C LEU A 12 0.29 0.87 21.74
N LEU A 13 1.45 0.21 21.79
CA LEU A 13 2.58 0.52 20.91
C LEU A 13 2.25 0.23 19.44
N ALA A 14 1.60 -0.91 19.16
CA ALA A 14 1.16 -1.26 17.81
C ALA A 14 0.15 -0.24 17.26
N LEU A 15 -0.83 0.17 18.08
CA LEU A 15 -1.79 1.20 17.71
C LEU A 15 -1.11 2.55 17.44
N PHE A 16 -0.19 2.96 18.31
CA PHE A 16 0.57 4.19 18.13
C PHE A 16 1.40 4.17 16.83
N ALA A 17 2.11 3.07 16.56
CA ALA A 17 2.89 2.91 15.34
C ALA A 17 2.00 2.93 14.08
N ALA A 18 0.82 2.30 14.13
CA ALA A 18 -0.15 2.33 13.04
C ALA A 18 -0.68 3.75 12.78
N LEU A 19 -1.02 4.50 13.83
CA LEU A 19 -1.47 5.89 13.71
C LEU A 19 -0.38 6.80 13.15
N LEU A 20 0.86 6.63 13.60
CA LEU A 20 2.01 7.39 13.09
C LEU A 20 2.26 7.09 11.61
N SER A 21 2.19 5.81 11.23
CA SER A 21 2.29 5.39 9.82
C SER A 21 1.21 6.06 8.99
N PHE A 22 -0.05 5.93 9.40
CA PHE A 22 -1.19 6.53 8.71
C PHE A 22 -1.03 8.05 8.52
N ALA A 23 -0.63 8.76 9.57
CA ALA A 23 -0.40 10.21 9.52
C ALA A 23 0.70 10.59 8.51
N LYS A 24 1.80 9.81 8.46
CA LYS A 24 2.90 10.02 7.52
C LYS A 24 2.45 9.84 6.06
N PHE A 25 1.79 8.72 5.76
CA PHE A 25 1.37 8.41 4.39
C PHE A 25 0.22 9.30 3.89
N ASN A 26 -0.54 9.92 4.80
CA ASN A 26 -1.64 10.82 4.46
C ASN A 26 -1.20 12.05 3.63
N HIS A 27 0.05 12.52 3.76
CA HIS A 27 0.59 13.58 2.90
C HIS A 27 0.51 13.17 1.42
N CYS A 28 1.04 11.98 1.11
CA CYS A 28 1.18 11.51 -0.28
C CYS A 28 -0.12 11.01 -0.88
N ARG A 29 -1.02 10.51 -0.03
CA ARG A 29 -2.44 10.29 -0.36
C ARG A 29 -3.09 11.56 -0.91
N ASN A 30 -2.82 12.70 -0.27
CA ASN A 30 -3.41 13.99 -0.63
C ASN A 30 -2.66 14.69 -1.78
N SER A 31 -1.34 14.53 -1.89
CA SER A 31 -0.52 15.14 -2.94
C SER A 31 -0.45 14.32 -4.24
N GLY A 32 -0.87 13.05 -4.22
CA GLY A 32 -1.03 12.23 -5.43
C GLY A 32 0.15 11.34 -5.79
N TRP A 33 0.97 10.95 -4.81
CA TRP A 33 2.03 9.92 -4.96
C TRP A 33 3.10 10.22 -6.03
N GLY A 34 3.35 11.51 -6.33
CA GLY A 34 4.30 11.93 -7.36
C GLY A 34 5.76 12.07 -6.87
N SER A 35 6.71 11.82 -7.76
CA SER A 35 8.13 12.21 -7.56
C SER A 35 8.31 13.71 -7.81
N PRO A 36 9.19 14.41 -7.05
CA PRO A 36 10.08 13.93 -5.99
C PRO A 36 9.45 13.87 -4.59
N ASP A 37 8.20 14.33 -4.44
CA ASP A 37 7.50 14.51 -3.17
C ASP A 37 7.50 13.23 -2.31
N VAL A 38 7.25 12.07 -2.95
CA VAL A 38 7.20 10.78 -2.27
C VAL A 38 8.51 10.37 -1.58
N TYR A 39 9.64 10.81 -2.12
CA TYR A 39 10.96 10.50 -1.60
C TYR A 39 11.37 11.49 -0.52
N VAL A 40 11.08 12.78 -0.72
CA VAL A 40 11.36 13.84 0.27
C VAL A 40 10.55 13.63 1.55
N HIS A 41 9.28 13.22 1.42
CA HIS A 41 8.40 12.97 2.56
C HIS A 41 8.39 11.51 3.04
N MET A 42 9.28 10.66 2.50
CA MET A 42 9.48 9.27 2.94
C MET A 42 8.18 8.43 2.98
N CYS A 43 7.31 8.63 2.01
CA CYS A 43 5.99 8.00 1.91
C CYS A 43 5.85 7.15 0.64
N TYR A 44 6.94 6.87 -0.09
CA TYR A 44 6.91 6.02 -1.28
C TYR A 44 6.24 4.66 -0.99
N SER A 45 5.41 4.19 -1.92
CA SER A 45 4.73 2.90 -1.86
C SER A 45 4.66 2.25 -3.24
N ASP A 46 5.13 1.00 -3.32
CA ASP A 46 5.10 0.21 -4.56
C ASP A 46 3.69 -0.05 -5.06
N LEU A 47 2.69 -0.09 -4.15
CA LEU A 47 1.28 -0.21 -4.54
C LEU A 47 0.87 0.93 -5.46
N SER A 48 1.17 2.18 -5.08
CA SER A 48 0.87 3.34 -5.91
C SER A 48 1.75 3.43 -7.17
N ALA A 49 3.03 3.08 -7.06
CA ALA A 49 3.98 3.21 -8.16
C ALA A 49 3.74 2.17 -9.27
N LEU A 50 3.38 0.94 -8.88
CA LEU A 50 3.20 -0.18 -9.79
C LEU A 50 1.75 -0.37 -10.24
N TYR A 51 0.79 0.39 -9.68
CA TYR A 51 -0.63 0.24 -10.00
C TYR A 51 -0.91 0.28 -11.51
N GLY A 52 -0.32 1.23 -12.23
CA GLY A 52 -0.39 1.28 -13.69
C GLY A 52 0.72 0.52 -14.40
N ALA A 53 1.92 0.41 -13.79
CA ALA A 53 3.09 -0.17 -14.45
C ALA A 53 3.07 -1.71 -14.53
N ARG A 54 2.18 -2.36 -13.78
CA ARG A 54 2.01 -3.83 -13.71
C ARG A 54 0.58 -4.26 -14.03
N ASP A 55 -0.16 -3.42 -14.75
CA ASP A 55 -1.55 -3.66 -15.17
C ASP A 55 -2.53 -3.99 -14.03
N ILE A 56 -2.19 -3.60 -12.79
CA ILE A 56 -3.06 -3.81 -11.62
C ILE A 56 -4.35 -2.99 -11.76
N ASN A 57 -4.25 -1.79 -12.37
CA ASN A 57 -5.38 -0.93 -12.72
C ASN A 57 -6.30 -1.50 -13.83
N GLN A 58 -5.89 -2.59 -14.48
CA GLN A 58 -6.68 -3.31 -15.49
C GLN A 58 -7.21 -4.65 -14.95
N ASP A 59 -7.12 -4.87 -13.64
CA ASP A 59 -7.52 -6.10 -12.94
C ASP A 59 -6.82 -7.38 -13.45
N VAL A 60 -5.69 -7.23 -14.16
CA VAL A 60 -4.94 -8.34 -14.74
C VAL A 60 -4.23 -9.14 -13.64
N TRP A 61 -4.23 -10.46 -13.77
CA TRP A 61 -3.49 -11.34 -12.85
C TRP A 61 -1.99 -11.00 -12.87
N PRO A 62 -1.35 -10.73 -11.71
CA PRO A 62 -0.02 -10.12 -11.63
C PRO A 62 1.15 -10.96 -12.19
N TYR A 63 0.89 -12.20 -12.62
CA TYR A 63 1.92 -13.13 -13.10
C TYR A 63 1.60 -13.75 -14.47
N SER A 64 0.65 -13.17 -15.23
CA SER A 64 0.29 -13.68 -16.56
C SER A 64 1.09 -13.07 -17.71
N SER A 65 1.81 -11.97 -17.47
CA SER A 65 2.61 -11.26 -18.47
C SER A 65 4.10 -11.62 -18.37
N VAL A 66 4.83 -11.57 -19.48
CA VAL A 66 6.30 -11.71 -19.49
C VAL A 66 6.95 -10.36 -19.13
N GLU A 67 6.35 -9.25 -19.56
CA GLU A 67 6.90 -7.90 -19.45
C GLU A 67 6.39 -7.15 -18.20
N ASN A 68 5.09 -7.28 -17.89
CA ASN A 68 4.41 -6.49 -16.85
C ASN A 68 4.13 -7.28 -15.56
N ALA A 69 4.69 -8.49 -15.41
CA ALA A 69 4.53 -9.27 -14.19
C ALA A 69 5.15 -8.55 -12.98
N VAL A 70 4.49 -8.71 -11.82
CA VAL A 70 4.98 -8.18 -10.54
C VAL A 70 6.25 -8.92 -10.12
N GLU A 71 7.29 -8.18 -9.75
CA GLU A 71 8.60 -8.70 -9.34
C GLU A 71 8.62 -9.30 -7.92
N TYR A 72 7.60 -9.04 -7.10
CA TYR A 72 7.53 -9.48 -5.70
C TYR A 72 7.10 -10.94 -5.54
N PRO A 73 7.39 -11.56 -4.37
CA PRO A 73 6.90 -12.90 -4.04
C PRO A 73 5.37 -13.03 -4.22
N VAL A 74 4.93 -14.23 -4.59
CA VAL A 74 3.54 -14.53 -4.99
C VAL A 74 2.51 -13.94 -4.02
N LEU A 75 2.69 -14.11 -2.71
CA LEU A 75 1.76 -13.59 -1.72
C LEU A 75 1.67 -12.06 -1.74
N THR A 76 2.81 -11.38 -1.90
CA THR A 76 2.84 -9.92 -1.99
C THR A 76 2.14 -9.44 -3.27
N GLY A 77 2.44 -10.04 -4.43
CA GLY A 77 1.78 -9.68 -5.68
C GLY A 77 0.28 -9.95 -5.66
N VAL A 78 -0.16 -11.05 -5.02
CA VAL A 78 -1.59 -11.32 -4.81
C VAL A 78 -2.25 -10.25 -3.94
N VAL A 79 -1.60 -9.79 -2.88
CA VAL A 79 -2.13 -8.69 -2.05
C VAL A 79 -2.23 -7.40 -2.87
N MET A 80 -1.21 -7.08 -3.67
CA MET A 80 -1.24 -5.90 -4.56
C MET A 80 -2.40 -5.97 -5.55
N TRP A 81 -2.58 -7.11 -6.22
CA TRP A 81 -3.68 -7.33 -7.15
C TRP A 81 -5.04 -7.29 -6.46
N ALA A 82 -5.23 -8.05 -5.37
CA ALA A 82 -6.50 -8.13 -4.67
C ALA A 82 -6.95 -6.79 -4.08
N THR A 83 -6.01 -5.96 -3.63
CA THR A 83 -6.32 -4.59 -3.19
C THR A 83 -6.64 -3.66 -4.37
N GLY A 84 -6.01 -3.89 -5.53
CA GLY A 84 -6.34 -3.21 -6.80
C GLY A 84 -7.78 -3.46 -7.25
N LEU A 85 -8.27 -4.70 -7.14
CA LEU A 85 -9.67 -5.06 -7.50
C LEU A 85 -10.74 -4.26 -6.75
N LEU A 86 -10.39 -3.70 -5.58
CA LEU A 86 -11.31 -2.89 -4.77
C LEU A 86 -11.41 -1.45 -5.27
N ILE A 87 -10.53 -1.05 -6.18
CA ILE A 87 -10.40 0.31 -6.69
C ILE A 87 -11.17 0.43 -7.99
N LYS A 88 -12.20 1.28 -8.00
CA LYS A 88 -13.08 1.50 -9.17
C LYS A 88 -12.78 2.77 -9.97
N ASP A 89 -11.90 3.62 -9.45
CA ASP A 89 -11.50 4.89 -10.06
C ASP A 89 -10.13 4.73 -10.72
N THR A 90 -9.94 5.29 -11.91
CA THR A 90 -8.64 5.34 -12.61
C THR A 90 -7.59 6.13 -11.82
N ASN A 91 -8.00 7.10 -10.99
CA ASN A 91 -7.13 7.78 -10.02
C ASN A 91 -7.01 7.06 -8.67
N GLY A 92 -7.54 5.84 -8.58
CA GLY A 92 -7.69 5.17 -7.32
C GLY A 92 -6.39 4.62 -6.72
N TYR A 93 -5.24 4.76 -7.40
CA TYR A 93 -3.93 4.66 -6.76
C TYR A 93 -3.80 5.62 -5.56
N ARG A 94 -4.56 6.73 -5.57
CA ARG A 94 -4.69 7.66 -4.43
C ARG A 94 -5.32 7.03 -3.20
N ALA A 95 -6.07 5.95 -3.35
CA ALA A 95 -6.74 5.26 -2.25
C ALA A 95 -5.79 4.34 -1.47
N TYR A 96 -4.64 3.96 -2.04
CA TYR A 96 -3.60 3.25 -1.31
C TYR A 96 -3.11 4.08 -0.12
N PHE A 97 -2.71 3.39 0.93
CA PHE A 97 -2.19 3.94 2.18
C PHE A 97 -0.76 3.44 2.39
#